data_AF-A0A7D9KAV8-F1
#
_entry.id   AF-A0A7D9KAV8-F1
#
_cell.length_a   1.000
_cell.length_b   1.000
_cell.length_c   1.000
_cell.angle_alpha   90.00
_cell.angle_beta   90.00
_cell.angle_gamma   90.00
#
_symmetry.space_group_name_H-M   'P 1'
#
loop_
_entity.id
_entity.type
_entity.pdbx_description
1 polymer ?
#
loop_
_entity_poly.entity_id
_entity_poly.type
_entity_poly.pdbx_seq_one_letter_code
_entity_poly.pdbx_strand_id
1 'polypeptide(L)'
;MDEHKELFIWKKEHGQYFVRELLVTEQYMFKPKSIERGEAWRWLMENLNKLEKPKFRVTVRFVRDWFTKMVEKYKKLENEKARVTGITGAEFDEVYQGMVDIFDSMDEAKINWDNESDLEKEKQNLEKSKAEHMSLCQEGLKMKKENFKTEIELSEAELEDRKLARQSQ
;
A
#
# COMPACT_ATOMS: atom_id res chain seq x y z
N MET A 1 32.01 -31.87 -13.39
CA MET A 1 31.55 -32.50 -12.13
C MET A 1 30.14 -31.99 -11.91
N ASP A 2 29.17 -32.69 -12.47
CA ASP A 2 27.76 -32.38 -12.25
C ASP A 2 27.37 -32.87 -10.86
N GLU A 3 27.44 -31.97 -9.88
CA GLU A 3 26.70 -32.17 -8.63
C GLU A 3 25.22 -32.29 -9.03
N HIS A 4 24.70 -33.52 -8.97
CA HIS A 4 23.27 -33.76 -9.02
C HIS A 4 22.62 -32.77 -8.06
N LYS A 5 21.81 -31.86 -8.62
CA LYS A 5 21.10 -30.81 -7.88
C LYS A 5 20.11 -31.52 -6.96
N GLU A 6 20.57 -31.93 -5.77
CA GLU A 6 19.75 -32.62 -4.78
C GLU A 6 18.53 -31.74 -4.52
N LEU A 7 17.35 -32.25 -4.84
CA LEU A 7 16.10 -31.57 -4.58
C LEU A 7 15.98 -31.40 -3.07
N PHE A 8 15.88 -30.16 -2.61
CA PHE A 8 15.66 -29.87 -1.21
C PHE A 8 14.25 -30.31 -0.79
N ILE A 9 14.18 -31.16 0.24
CA ILE A 9 12.93 -31.70 0.78
C ILE A 9 12.65 -31.07 2.14
N TRP A 10 11.51 -30.41 2.26
CA TRP A 10 11.03 -29.85 3.53
C TRP A 10 10.71 -30.97 4.51
N LYS A 11 11.31 -30.89 5.70
CA LYS A 11 10.96 -31.71 6.88
C LYS A 11 10.27 -30.85 7.93
N LYS A 12 9.67 -31.48 8.94
CA LYS A 12 8.95 -30.79 10.02
C LYS A 12 9.76 -29.65 10.66
N GLU A 13 11.01 -29.94 11.03
CA GLU A 13 11.93 -28.96 11.65
C GLU A 13 12.13 -27.71 10.78
N HIS A 14 12.23 -27.87 9.46
CA HIS A 14 12.39 -26.72 8.55
C HIS A 14 11.19 -25.78 8.62
N GLY A 15 9.99 -26.30 8.87
CA GLY A 15 8.79 -25.47 9.02
C GLY A 15 8.85 -24.56 10.24
N GLN A 16 9.40 -25.03 11.36
CA GLN A 16 9.55 -24.25 12.59
C GLN A 16 10.54 -23.09 12.39
N TYR A 17 11.73 -23.38 11.86
CA TYR A 17 12.71 -22.34 11.54
C TYR A 17 12.20 -21.36 10.50
N PHE A 18 11.48 -21.85 9.49
CA PHE A 18 10.87 -20.98 8.49
C PHE A 18 9.90 -19.98 9.11
N VAL A 19 8.97 -20.44 9.96
CA VAL A 19 8.01 -19.54 10.62
C VAL A 19 8.70 -18.54 11.55
N ARG A 20 9.71 -18.96 12.31
CA ARG A 20 10.51 -18.04 13.14
C ARG A 20 11.17 -16.95 12.30
N GLU A 21 11.82 -17.31 11.19
CA GLU A 21 12.45 -16.32 10.30
C GLU A 21 11.42 -15.42 9.60
N LEU A 22 10.23 -15.93 9.26
CA LEU A 22 9.13 -15.11 8.72
C LEU A 22 8.69 -14.04 9.73
N LEU A 23 8.57 -14.40 11.01
CA LEU A 23 8.22 -13.49 12.09
C LEU A 23 9.32 -12.44 12.35
N VAL A 24 10.58 -12.76 12.10
CA VAL A 24 11.70 -11.81 12.28
C VAL A 24 11.84 -10.87 11.08
N THR A 25 11.71 -11.39 9.87
CA THR A 25 11.91 -10.59 8.64
C THR A 25 10.65 -9.85 8.21
N GLU A 26 9.48 -10.25 8.72
CA GLU A 26 8.19 -9.60 8.57
C GLU A 26 7.88 -9.22 7.12
N GLN A 27 8.31 -10.03 6.15
CA GLN A 27 8.20 -9.70 4.73
C GLN A 27 6.74 -9.51 4.26
N TYR A 28 5.77 -9.98 5.05
CA TYR A 28 4.34 -9.81 4.82
C TYR A 28 3.80 -8.43 5.26
N MET A 29 4.51 -7.70 6.12
CA MET A 29 4.17 -6.34 6.57
C MET A 29 4.47 -5.26 5.53
N PHE A 30 5.27 -5.58 4.52
CA PHE A 30 5.57 -4.67 3.42
C PHE A 30 4.53 -4.73 2.30
N LYS A 31 4.25 -3.56 1.73
CA LYS A 31 3.26 -3.41 0.66
C LYS A 31 3.55 -4.36 -0.51
N PRO A 32 2.53 -4.97 -1.13
CA PRO A 32 2.74 -5.81 -2.30
C PRO A 32 3.51 -5.07 -3.40
N LYS A 33 4.48 -5.74 -4.02
CA LYS A 33 5.37 -5.21 -5.07
C LYS A 33 6.33 -4.10 -4.63
N SER A 34 6.45 -3.80 -3.35
CA SER A 34 7.48 -2.88 -2.86
C SER A 34 8.88 -3.49 -2.95
N ILE A 35 9.91 -2.63 -3.01
CA ILE A 35 11.31 -3.06 -3.09
C ILE A 35 11.72 -3.71 -1.78
N GLU A 36 11.32 -3.11 -0.66
CA GLU A 36 11.57 -3.56 0.72
C GLU A 36 11.02 -4.98 0.91
N ARG A 37 9.83 -5.26 0.38
CA ARG A 37 9.28 -6.62 0.38
C ARG A 37 10.19 -7.60 -0.38
N GLY A 38 10.69 -7.18 -1.53
CA GLY A 38 11.61 -7.96 -2.34
C GLY A 38 12.91 -8.29 -1.59
N GLU A 39 13.45 -7.30 -0.87
CA GLU A 39 14.65 -7.42 -0.05
C GLU A 39 14.44 -8.29 1.18
N ALA A 40 13.33 -8.14 1.89
CA ALA A 40 12.97 -8.97 3.03
C ALA A 40 12.89 -10.47 2.64
N TRP A 41 12.30 -10.78 1.47
CA TRP A 41 12.30 -12.15 0.93
C TRP A 41 13.71 -12.67 0.61
N ARG A 42 14.61 -11.81 0.13
CA ARG A 42 16.00 -12.18 -0.14
C ARG A 42 16.73 -12.47 1.16
N TRP A 43 16.57 -11.59 2.15
CA TRP A 43 17.20 -11.73 3.46
C TRP A 43 16.75 -12.99 4.19
N LEU A 44 15.44 -13.27 4.17
CA LEU A 44 14.89 -14.52 4.72
C LEU A 44 15.53 -15.75 4.08
N MET A 45 15.64 -15.77 2.74
CA MET A 45 16.26 -16.88 2.02
C MET A 45 17.74 -17.04 2.42
N GLU A 46 18.47 -15.93 2.52
CA GLU A 46 19.88 -15.94 2.91
C GLU A 46 20.08 -16.44 4.34
N ASN A 47 19.25 -16.00 5.29
CA ASN A 47 19.32 -16.44 6.68
C ASN A 47 19.05 -17.95 6.79
N LEU A 48 18.01 -18.44 6.12
CA LEU A 48 17.69 -19.88 6.13
C LEU A 48 18.84 -20.71 5.55
N ASN A 49 19.43 -20.30 4.43
CA ASN A 49 20.53 -21.04 3.81
C ASN A 49 21.85 -20.96 4.59
N LYS A 50 22.01 -20.01 5.52
CA LYS A 50 23.16 -19.93 6.43
C LYS A 50 23.09 -20.92 7.59
N LEU A 51 21.91 -21.50 7.86
CA LEU A 51 21.74 -22.47 8.93
C LEU A 51 22.47 -23.78 8.61
N GLU A 52 23.31 -24.24 9.54
CA GLU A 52 23.98 -25.53 9.43
C GLU A 52 23.02 -26.70 9.67
N LYS A 53 22.10 -26.54 10.63
CA LYS A 53 21.07 -27.52 10.99
C LYS A 53 19.78 -26.81 11.45
N PRO A 54 18.62 -27.10 10.84
CA PRO A 54 18.45 -27.89 9.62
C PRO A 54 19.05 -27.17 8.40
N LYS A 55 19.68 -27.91 7.48
CA LYS A 55 20.34 -27.32 6.31
C LYS A 55 19.32 -26.99 5.23
N PHE A 56 19.18 -25.71 4.90
CA PHE A 56 18.34 -25.27 3.78
C PHE A 56 19.13 -25.21 2.47
N ARG A 57 18.45 -25.49 1.36
CA ARG A 57 18.92 -25.23 -0.01
C ARG A 57 17.78 -24.64 -0.83
N VAL A 58 17.36 -23.44 -0.44
CA VAL A 58 16.18 -22.76 -0.99
C VAL A 58 16.56 -21.54 -1.82
N THR A 59 15.68 -21.16 -2.76
CA THR A 59 15.78 -19.89 -3.50
C THR A 59 14.66 -18.95 -3.09
N VAL A 60 14.75 -17.66 -3.45
CA VAL A 60 13.68 -16.68 -3.16
C VAL A 60 12.33 -17.13 -3.72
N ARG A 61 12.31 -17.68 -4.93
CA ARG A 61 11.08 -18.23 -5.53
C ARG A 61 10.53 -19.37 -4.67
N PHE A 62 11.40 -20.27 -4.23
CA PHE A 62 11.00 -21.45 -3.48
C PHE A 62 10.44 -21.11 -2.08
N VAL A 63 11.04 -20.14 -1.37
CA VAL A 63 10.49 -19.67 -0.08
C VAL A 63 9.14 -18.97 -0.25
N ARG A 64 8.95 -18.21 -1.34
CA ARG A 64 7.65 -17.59 -1.66
C ARG A 64 6.58 -18.63 -1.96
N ASP A 65 6.89 -19.59 -2.83
CA ASP A 65 5.96 -20.67 -3.19
C ASP A 65 5.60 -21.52 -1.96
N TRP A 66 6.57 -21.77 -1.08
CA TRP A 66 6.33 -22.48 0.17
C TRP A 66 5.45 -21.68 1.14
N PHE A 67 5.70 -20.38 1.29
CA PHE A 67 4.85 -19.50 2.08
C PHE A 67 3.40 -19.49 1.57
N THR A 68 3.19 -19.37 0.25
CA THR A 68 1.85 -19.45 -0.34
C THR A 68 1.15 -20.76 0.00
N LYS A 69 1.85 -21.90 -0.14
CA LYS A 69 1.30 -23.21 0.24
C LYS A 69 0.96 -23.31 1.72
N MET A 70 1.78 -22.73 2.60
CA MET A 70 1.50 -22.69 4.04
C MET A 70 0.27 -21.87 4.36
N VAL A 71 0.13 -20.69 3.75
CA VAL A 71 -1.05 -19.81 3.89
C VAL A 71 -2.31 -20.53 3.43
N GLU A 72 -2.29 -21.20 2.28
CA GLU A 72 -3.42 -21.99 1.76
C GLU A 72 -3.80 -23.14 2.68
N LYS A 73 -2.80 -23.88 3.17
CA LYS A 73 -3.00 -25.00 4.09
C LYS A 73 -3.62 -24.52 5.41
N TYR A 74 -3.13 -23.40 5.95
CA TYR A 74 -3.64 -22.80 7.17
C TYR A 74 -5.09 -22.35 7.01
N LYS A 75 -5.42 -21.62 5.94
CA LYS A 75 -6.82 -21.22 5.65
C LYS A 75 -7.77 -22.41 5.54
N LYS A 76 -7.32 -23.49 4.88
CA LYS A 76 -8.11 -24.71 4.77
C LYS A 76 -8.32 -25.37 6.15
N LEU A 77 -7.30 -25.37 7.00
CA LEU A 77 -7.39 -25.90 8.36
C LEU A 77 -8.37 -25.09 9.21
N GLU A 78 -8.30 -23.76 9.17
CA GLU A 78 -9.22 -22.86 9.89
C GLU A 78 -10.67 -23.05 9.45
N ASN A 79 -10.90 -23.15 8.14
CA ASN A 79 -12.24 -23.40 7.61
C ASN A 79 -12.81 -24.76 8.05
N GLU A 80 -11.99 -25.81 8.09
CA GLU A 80 -12.44 -27.12 8.57
C GLU A 80 -12.70 -27.11 10.09
N LYS A 81 -11.83 -26.44 10.88
CA LYS A 81 -12.05 -26.24 12.31
C LYS A 81 -13.36 -25.50 12.60
N ALA A 82 -13.66 -24.46 11.83
CA ALA A 82 -14.92 -23.73 11.95
C ALA A 82 -16.14 -24.61 11.60
N ARG A 83 -15.97 -25.60 10.72
CA ARG A 83 -17.06 -26.48 10.25
C ARG A 83 -17.34 -27.68 11.16
N VAL A 84 -16.34 -28.20 11.88
CA VAL A 84 -16.42 -29.52 12.55
C VAL A 84 -16.78 -29.46 14.04
N THR A 85 -16.89 -28.29 14.68
CA THR A 85 -17.21 -28.07 16.11
C THR A 85 -16.06 -28.33 17.11
N GLY A 86 -15.94 -27.42 18.09
CA GLY A 86 -15.70 -27.72 19.52
C GLY A 86 -14.41 -28.40 19.99
N ILE A 87 -13.49 -28.80 19.11
CA ILE A 87 -12.27 -29.51 19.51
C ILE A 87 -11.07 -28.55 19.47
N THR A 88 -10.92 -27.82 20.58
CA THR A 88 -9.65 -27.24 21.03
C THR A 88 -8.70 -28.38 21.39
N GLY A 89 -7.93 -28.86 20.42
CA GLY A 89 -7.03 -29.98 20.68
C GLY A 89 -6.14 -30.42 19.53
N ALA A 90 -5.97 -29.61 18.50
CA ALA A 90 -4.78 -29.77 17.67
C ALA A 90 -3.63 -29.24 18.53
N GLU A 91 -2.65 -30.08 18.85
CA GLU A 91 -1.37 -29.64 19.41
C GLU A 91 -0.99 -28.34 18.69
N PHE A 92 -0.92 -27.24 19.44
CA PHE A 92 -0.47 -25.94 18.93
C PHE A 92 1.01 -26.10 18.61
N ASP A 93 1.29 -26.79 17.51
CA ASP A 93 2.64 -26.89 16.96
C ASP A 93 3.07 -25.45 16.70
N GLU A 94 4.31 -25.15 17.04
CA GLU A 94 4.89 -23.82 16.97
C GLU A 94 4.65 -23.15 15.60
N VAL A 95 4.65 -23.96 14.54
CA VAL A 95 4.32 -23.54 13.18
C VAL A 95 2.91 -22.97 13.07
N TYR A 96 1.92 -23.60 13.70
CA TYR A 96 0.53 -23.13 13.67
C TYR A 96 0.39 -21.82 14.44
N GLN A 97 0.96 -21.72 15.65
CA GLN A 97 0.91 -20.48 16.44
C GLN A 97 1.58 -19.32 15.69
N GLY A 98 2.79 -19.53 15.17
CA GLY A 98 3.44 -18.47 14.42
C GLY A 98 2.71 -18.11 13.12
N MET A 99 1.95 -19.04 12.52
CA MET A 99 1.05 -18.69 11.42
C MET A 99 -0.12 -17.81 11.89
N VAL A 100 -0.73 -18.08 13.04
CA VAL A 100 -1.76 -17.19 13.64
C VAL A 100 -1.20 -15.77 13.75
N ASP A 101 -0.05 -15.63 14.39
CA ASP A 101 0.59 -14.32 14.63
C ASP A 101 0.91 -13.59 13.31
N ILE A 102 1.38 -14.33 12.29
CA ILE A 102 1.60 -13.79 10.94
C ILE A 102 0.29 -13.31 10.32
N PHE A 103 -0.80 -14.05 10.45
CA PHE A 103 -2.10 -13.67 9.89
C PHE A 103 -2.67 -12.42 10.56
N ASP A 104 -2.59 -12.33 11.88
CA ASP A 104 -3.03 -11.15 12.63
C ASP A 104 -2.23 -9.91 12.17
N SER A 105 -0.90 -10.05 12.10
CA SER A 105 -0.01 -8.99 11.61
C SER A 105 -0.32 -8.60 10.15
N MET A 106 -0.66 -9.56 9.29
CA MET A 106 -1.04 -9.32 7.90
C MET A 106 -2.32 -8.51 7.77
N ASP A 107 -3.32 -8.79 8.61
CA ASP A 107 -4.58 -8.05 8.60
C ASP A 107 -4.36 -6.62 9.11
N GLU A 108 -3.54 -6.42 10.14
CA GLU A 108 -3.12 -5.09 10.60
C GLU A 108 -2.36 -4.31 9.51
N ALA A 109 -1.40 -4.95 8.84
CA ALA A 109 -0.65 -4.32 7.75
C ALA A 109 -1.56 -3.90 6.60
N LYS A 110 -2.56 -4.74 6.26
CA LYS A 110 -3.53 -4.42 5.23
C LYS A 110 -4.37 -3.19 5.60
N ILE A 111 -4.88 -3.14 6.83
CA ILE A 111 -5.63 -1.97 7.34
C ILE A 111 -4.76 -0.71 7.26
N ASN A 112 -3.50 -0.80 7.64
CA ASN A 112 -2.57 0.33 7.57
C ASN A 112 -2.34 0.82 6.13
N TRP A 113 -2.16 -0.08 5.16
CA TRP A 113 -1.99 0.32 3.75
C TRP A 113 -3.25 0.95 3.16
N ASP A 114 -4.44 0.45 3.53
CA ASP A 114 -5.72 0.98 3.06
C ASP A 114 -5.95 2.39 3.64
N ASN A 115 -5.70 2.58 4.93
CA ASN A 115 -5.77 3.89 5.60
C ASN A 115 -4.79 4.90 5.00
N GLU A 116 -3.53 4.50 4.76
CA GLU A 116 -2.52 5.36 4.13
C GLU A 116 -2.94 5.78 2.71
N SER A 117 -3.49 4.85 1.93
CA SER A 117 -4.03 5.12 0.61
C SER A 117 -5.18 6.14 0.66
N ASP A 118 -6.08 6.03 1.63
CA ASP A 118 -7.23 6.92 1.74
C ASP A 118 -6.84 8.33 2.22
N LEU A 119 -5.90 8.43 3.16
CA LEU A 119 -5.30 9.70 3.56
C LEU A 119 -4.61 10.41 2.39
N GLU A 120 -3.91 9.68 1.53
CA GLU A 120 -3.25 10.24 0.35
C GLU A 120 -4.27 10.77 -0.67
N LYS A 121 -5.37 10.05 -0.90
CA LYS A 121 -6.47 10.54 -1.75
C LYS A 121 -7.13 11.80 -1.18
N GLU A 122 -7.34 11.85 0.14
CA GLU A 122 -7.93 13.02 0.79
C GLU A 122 -7.04 14.25 0.64
N LYS A 123 -5.73 14.11 0.84
CA LYS A 123 -4.75 15.19 0.61
C LYS A 123 -4.79 15.67 -0.85
N GLN A 124 -4.76 14.76 -1.81
CA GLN A 124 -4.83 15.11 -3.23
C GLN A 124 -6.13 15.83 -3.59
N ASN A 125 -7.27 15.41 -3.04
CA ASN A 125 -8.55 16.07 -3.25
C ASN A 125 -8.58 17.47 -2.62
N LEU A 126 -8.02 17.64 -1.42
CA LEU A 126 -7.91 18.93 -0.77
C LEU A 126 -7.02 19.89 -1.57
N GLU A 127 -5.89 19.42 -2.10
CA GLU A 127 -5.01 20.21 -2.95
C GLU A 127 -5.70 20.63 -4.26
N LYS A 128 -6.42 19.72 -4.92
CA LYS A 128 -7.21 20.04 -6.11
C LYS A 128 -8.29 21.07 -5.82
N SER A 129 -9.06 20.89 -4.73
CA SER A 129 -10.10 21.85 -4.33
C SER A 129 -9.52 23.23 -4.02
N LYS A 130 -8.36 23.28 -3.35
CA LYS A 130 -7.64 24.54 -3.11
C LYS A 130 -7.20 25.20 -4.42
N ALA A 131 -6.66 24.43 -5.35
CA ALA A 131 -6.23 24.94 -6.66
C ALA A 131 -7.41 25.49 -7.48
N GLU A 132 -8.53 24.75 -7.52
CA GLU A 132 -9.77 25.17 -8.17
C GLU A 132 -10.33 26.46 -7.56
N HIS A 133 -10.39 26.53 -6.22
CA HIS A 133 -10.85 27.72 -5.52
C HIS A 133 -9.95 28.94 -5.82
N MET A 134 -8.63 28.75 -5.82
CA MET A 134 -7.69 29.81 -6.19
C MET A 134 -7.87 30.28 -7.63
N SER A 135 -8.12 29.36 -8.57
CA SER A 135 -8.42 29.70 -9.98
C SER A 135 -9.70 30.52 -10.09
N LEU A 136 -10.77 30.09 -9.43
CA LEU A 136 -12.05 30.79 -9.42
C LEU A 136 -11.93 32.20 -8.84
N CYS A 137 -11.19 32.36 -7.74
CA CYS A 137 -10.91 33.67 -7.16
C CYS A 137 -10.13 34.57 -8.13
N GLN A 138 -9.13 34.03 -8.82
CA GLN A 138 -8.35 34.79 -9.80
C GLN A 138 -9.21 35.24 -10.98
N GLU A 139 -10.06 34.36 -11.51
CA GLU A 139 -11.02 34.71 -12.58
C GLU A 139 -12.00 35.77 -12.12
N GLY A 140 -12.57 35.65 -10.92
CA GLY A 140 -13.46 36.66 -10.35
C GLY A 140 -12.79 38.03 -10.20
N LEU A 141 -11.50 38.06 -9.83
CA LEU A 141 -10.73 39.32 -9.77
C LEU A 141 -10.46 39.91 -11.15
N LYS A 142 -10.21 39.09 -12.18
CA LYS A 142 -10.05 39.55 -13.57
C LYS A 142 -11.35 40.17 -14.09
N MET A 143 -12.47 39.47 -13.93
CA MET A 143 -13.79 39.96 -14.32
C MET A 143 -14.14 41.29 -13.63
N LYS A 144 -13.87 41.43 -12.33
CA LYS A 144 -14.10 42.70 -11.61
C LYS A 144 -13.25 43.84 -12.16
N LYS A 145 -11.98 43.58 -12.50
CA LYS A 145 -11.09 44.59 -13.11
C LYS A 145 -11.57 45.00 -14.51
N GLU A 146 -12.01 44.04 -15.32
CA GLU A 146 -12.56 44.30 -16.65
C GLU A 146 -13.83 45.14 -16.56
N ASN A 147 -14.77 44.76 -15.69
CA ASN A 147 -16.01 45.52 -15.48
C ASN A 147 -15.73 46.97 -15.03
N PHE A 148 -14.83 47.16 -14.06
CA PHE A 148 -14.46 48.50 -13.60
C PHE A 148 -13.84 49.35 -14.71
N LYS A 149 -13.00 48.74 -15.55
CA LYS A 149 -12.42 49.42 -16.72
C LYS A 149 -13.52 49.85 -17.71
N THR A 150 -14.47 48.96 -18.02
CA THR A 150 -15.58 49.29 -18.93
C THR A 150 -16.49 50.38 -18.37
N GLU A 151 -16.74 50.41 -17.06
CA GLU A 151 -17.53 51.47 -16.41
C GLU A 151 -16.86 52.85 -16.52
N ILE A 152 -15.54 52.91 -16.36
CA ILE A 152 -14.78 54.15 -16.56
C ILE A 152 -14.87 54.59 -18.02
N GLU A 153 -14.59 53.71 -18.98
CA GLU A 153 -14.61 54.03 -20.41
C GLU A 153 -16.01 54.52 -20.86
N LEU A 154 -17.09 53.91 -20.35
CA LEU A 154 -18.47 54.36 -20.58
C LEU A 154 -18.71 55.76 -20.00
N SER A 155 -18.28 56.01 -18.77
CA SER A 155 -18.44 57.33 -18.13
C SER A 155 -17.65 58.43 -18.86
N GLU A 156 -16.47 58.11 -19.39
CA GLU A 156 -15.66 59.05 -20.17
C GLU A 156 -16.33 59.36 -21.52
N ALA A 157 -16.85 58.34 -22.21
CA ALA A 157 -17.57 58.50 -23.48
C ALA A 157 -18.84 59.37 -23.31
N GLU A 158 -19.64 59.13 -22.27
CA GLU A 158 -20.82 59.96 -21.97
C GLU A 158 -20.45 61.43 -21.68
N LEU A 159 -19.30 61.67 -21.07
CA LEU A 159 -18.78 63.00 -20.80
C LEU A 159 -18.37 63.72 -22.08
N GLU A 160 -17.71 63.01 -23.01
CA GLU A 160 -17.33 63.55 -24.31
C GLU A 160 -18.55 63.86 -25.19
N ASP A 161 -19.55 62.97 -25.24
CA ASP A 161 -20.80 63.21 -25.98
C ASP A 161 -21.55 64.45 -25.45
N ARG A 162 -21.59 64.64 -24.12
CA ARG A 162 -22.18 65.84 -23.51
C ARG A 162 -21.41 67.12 -23.84
N LYS A 163 -20.08 67.05 -23.97
CA LYS A 163 -19.26 68.21 -24.38
C LYS A 163 -19.52 68.57 -25.83
N LEU A 164 -19.57 67.58 -26.73
CA LEU A 164 -19.86 67.78 -28.15
C LEU A 164 -21.27 68.36 -28.38
N ALA A 165 -22.28 67.86 -27.66
CA ALA A 165 -23.64 68.38 -27.73
C ALA A 165 -23.76 69.85 -27.30
N ARG A 166 -22.93 70.31 -26.35
CA ARG A 166 -22.90 71.71 -25.89
C ARG A 166 -22.17 72.65 -26.85
N GLN A 167 -21.29 72.14 -27.70
CA GLN A 167 -20.56 72.95 -28.69
C GLN A 167 -21.34 73.16 -30.00
N SER A 168 -22.46 72.45 -30.18
CA SER A 168 -23.31 72.51 -31.39
C SER A 168 -24.59 73.36 -31.21
N GLN A 169 -24.71 74.07 -30.09
CA GLN A 169 -25.76 75.07 -29.79
C GLN A 169 -25.18 76.48 -29.84
#